data_AF-A0A4Y2V7F6-F1
#
_entry.id   AF-A0A4Y2V7F6-F1
#
_cell.length_a   1.000
_cell.length_b   1.000
_cell.length_c   1.000
_cell.angle_alpha   90.00
_cell.angle_beta   90.00
_cell.angle_gamma   90.00
#
_symmetry.space_group_name_H-M   'P 1'
#
loop_
_entity.id
_entity.type
_entity.pdbx_description
1 polymer ?
#
loop_
_entity_poly.entity_id
_entity_poly.type
_entity_poly.pdbx_seq_one_letter_code
_entity_poly.pdbx_strand_id
1 'polypeptide(L)'
;ECFPGRFKGIHIMNMSRAFQLAYAVVYPFLSEKLKKRIIFHDKYESLQNYLPKNLIPVDFNGELKEYDTIPWLRNALKSENLERLAH
;
A
#
# COMPACT_ATOMS: atom_id res chain seq x y z
N GLU A 1 12.27 -3.55 -14.85
CA GLU A 1 12.44 -3.33 -13.40
C GLU A 1 13.10 -1.96 -13.21
N CYS A 2 12.31 -0.90 -12.98
CA CYS A 2 12.79 0.49 -13.03
C CYS A 2 12.61 1.24 -11.70
N PHE A 3 12.30 0.54 -10.60
CA PHE A 3 12.14 1.14 -9.28
C PHE A 3 13.18 0.56 -8.32
N PRO A 4 14.04 1.38 -7.67
CA PRO A 4 15.11 0.90 -6.80
C PRO A 4 14.62 0.34 -5.44
N GLY A 5 13.31 0.21 -5.25
CA GLY A 5 12.70 -0.35 -4.03
C GLY A 5 12.18 -1.78 -4.19
N ARG A 6 12.24 -2.56 -3.10
CA ARG A 6 11.68 -3.92 -3.04
C ARG A 6 10.36 -3.92 -2.26
N PHE A 7 9.25 -4.06 -2.97
CA PHE A 7 7.94 -4.30 -2.34
C PHE A 7 7.95 -5.58 -1.50
N LYS A 8 7.62 -5.51 -0.22
CA LYS A 8 7.51 -6.70 0.66
C LYS A 8 6.09 -7.29 0.66
N GLY A 9 5.08 -6.45 0.49
CA GLY A 9 3.67 -6.83 0.35
C GLY A 9 2.85 -5.65 -0.15
N ILE A 10 1.74 -5.94 -0.82
CA ILE A 10 0.74 -4.99 -1.29
C ILE A 10 -0.59 -5.46 -0.70
N HIS A 11 -1.13 -4.71 0.24
CA HIS A 11 -2.33 -5.08 0.99
C HIS A 11 -3.51 -4.25 0.48
N ILE A 12 -4.52 -4.92 -0.07
CA ILE A 12 -5.68 -4.26 -0.66
C ILE A 12 -6.91 -4.56 0.20
N MET A 13 -7.62 -3.52 0.61
CA MET A 13 -8.83 -3.57 1.43
C MET A 13 -9.97 -2.87 0.70
N ASN A 14 -11.22 -3.18 1.06
CA ASN A 14 -12.43 -2.57 0.48
C ASN A 14 -12.46 -2.61 -1.05
N MET A 15 -12.28 -3.80 -1.60
CA MET A 15 -12.16 -3.96 -3.05
C MET A 15 -13.52 -3.93 -3.73
N SER A 16 -13.79 -2.86 -4.48
CA SER A 16 -15.02 -2.76 -5.26
C SER A 16 -15.09 -3.86 -6.32
N ARG A 17 -16.32 -4.20 -6.76
CA ARG A 17 -16.53 -5.18 -7.83
C ARG A 17 -15.84 -4.76 -9.13
N ALA A 18 -15.78 -3.46 -9.41
CA ALA A 18 -15.05 -2.93 -10.56
C ALA A 18 -13.54 -3.22 -10.46
N PHE A 19 -12.93 -3.06 -9.28
CA PHE A 19 -11.53 -3.38 -9.08
C PHE A 19 -11.24 -4.87 -9.24
N GLN A 20 -12.13 -5.77 -8.77
CA GLN A 20 -12.00 -7.22 -8.99
C GLN A 20 -11.88 -7.56 -10.47
N LEU A 21 -12.73 -6.97 -11.31
CA LEU A 21 -12.71 -7.19 -12.75
C LEU A 21 -11.42 -6.65 -13.37
N ALA A 22 -11.02 -5.42 -13.02
CA ALA A 22 -9.79 -4.83 -13.51
C ALA A 22 -8.55 -5.66 -13.11
N TYR A 23 -8.50 -6.14 -11.87
CA TYR A 23 -7.43 -7.01 -11.39
C TYR A 23 -7.38 -8.33 -12.16
N ALA A 24 -8.53 -8.95 -12.45
CA ALA A 24 -8.58 -10.19 -13.22
C ALA A 24 -8.00 -10.03 -14.64
N VAL A 25 -8.19 -8.85 -15.27
CA VAL A 25 -7.59 -8.52 -16.57
C VAL A 25 -6.08 -8.35 -16.46
N VAL A 26 -5.58 -7.72 -15.39
CA VAL A 26 -4.14 -7.46 -15.18
C VAL A 26 -3.38 -8.69 -14.68
N TYR A 27 -4.04 -9.60 -13.95
CA TYR A 27 -3.44 -10.75 -13.26
C TYR A 27 -2.51 -11.61 -14.13
N PRO A 28 -2.85 -11.96 -15.38
CA PRO A 28 -1.98 -12.78 -16.24
C PRO A 28 -0.62 -12.13 -16.55
N PHE A 29 -0.55 -10.80 -16.51
CA PHE A 29 0.66 -10.02 -16.82
C PHE A 29 1.56 -9.82 -15.59
N LEU A 30 1.09 -10.18 -14.40
CA LEU A 30 1.87 -10.07 -13.17
C LEU A 30 2.88 -11.20 -13.07
N SER A 31 4.09 -10.89 -12.60
CA SER A 31 5.06 -11.93 -12.26
C SER A 31 4.60 -12.76 -11.07
N GLU A 32 5.04 -14.03 -10.98
CA GLU A 32 4.75 -14.91 -9.83
C GLU A 32 5.19 -14.28 -8.49
N LYS A 33 6.29 -13.54 -8.51
CA LYS A 33 6.80 -12.78 -7.36
C LYS A 33 5.83 -11.69 -6.92
N LEU A 34 5.20 -10.99 -7.87
CA LEU A 34 4.23 -9.94 -7.58
C LEU A 34 2.88 -10.52 -7.15
N LYS A 35 2.39 -11.58 -7.82
CA LYS A 35 1.18 -12.31 -7.40
C LYS A 35 1.24 -12.76 -5.94
N LYS A 36 2.38 -13.31 -5.49
CA LYS A 36 2.59 -13.72 -4.09
C LYS A 36 2.65 -12.56 -3.08
N ARG A 37 2.87 -11.33 -3.55
CA ARG A 37 2.97 -10.12 -2.70
C ARG A 37 1.67 -9.36 -2.61
N ILE A 38 0.72 -9.59 -3.52
CA ILE A 38 -0.60 -8.98 -3.48
C ILE A 38 -1.49 -9.81 -2.55
N ILE A 39 -1.98 -9.19 -1.50
CA ILE A 39 -2.78 -9.82 -0.45
C ILE A 39 -4.08 -9.04 -0.34
N PHE A 40 -5.19 -9.74 -0.57
CA PHE A 40 -6.53 -9.19 -0.42
C PHE A 40 -7.05 -9.46 0.99
N HIS A 41 -7.66 -8.44 1.59
CA HIS A 41 -8.25 -8.52 2.92
C HIS A 41 -9.75 -8.28 2.82
N ASP A 42 -10.53 -9.25 3.27
CA ASP A 42 -11.99 -9.12 3.36
C ASP A 42 -12.42 -8.27 4.56
N LYS A 43 -11.61 -8.26 5.62
CA LYS A 43 -11.85 -7.49 6.84
C LYS A 43 -10.58 -6.79 7.31
N TYR A 44 -10.74 -5.71 8.07
CA TYR A 44 -9.60 -4.95 8.57
C TYR A 44 -8.75 -5.72 9.59
N GLU A 45 -9.34 -6.68 10.31
CA GLU A 45 -8.61 -7.50 11.29
C GLU A 45 -7.51 -8.34 10.63
N SER A 46 -7.69 -8.80 9.38
CA SER A 46 -6.68 -9.62 8.72
C SER A 46 -5.40 -8.84 8.41
N LEU A 47 -5.45 -7.51 8.39
CA LEU A 47 -4.27 -6.65 8.25
C LEU A 47 -3.33 -6.77 9.46
N GLN A 48 -3.87 -7.05 10.65
CA GLN A 48 -3.10 -7.16 11.89
C GLN A 48 -2.16 -8.37 11.91
N ASN A 49 -2.40 -9.35 11.03
CA ASN A 49 -1.48 -10.48 10.83
C ASN A 49 -0.18 -10.06 10.11
N TYR A 50 -0.15 -8.86 9.52
CA TYR A 50 0.96 -8.35 8.71
C TYR A 50 1.57 -7.06 9.27
N LEU A 51 0.77 -6.23 9.94
CA LEU A 51 1.19 -4.97 10.53
C LEU A 51 0.74 -4.89 11.99
N PRO A 52 1.57 -4.36 12.91
CA PRO A 52 1.15 -4.17 14.29
C PRO A 52 0.04 -3.10 14.38
N LYS A 53 -0.90 -3.27 15.33
CA LYS A 53 -2.09 -2.41 15.48
C LYS A 53 -1.77 -0.93 15.64
N ASN A 54 -0.67 -0.61 16.33
CA ASN A 54 -0.23 0.77 16.57
C ASN A 54 0.20 1.54 15.31
N LEU A 55 0.43 0.86 14.18
CA LEU A 55 0.72 1.48 12.89
C LEU A 55 -0.51 1.59 11.98
N ILE A 56 -1.63 0.98 12.36
CA ILE A 56 -2.86 0.96 11.58
C ILE A 56 -3.77 2.08 12.10
N PRO A 57 -4.32 2.95 11.23
CA PRO A 57 -5.30 3.96 11.61
C PRO A 57 -6.50 3.38 12.35
N VAL A 58 -7.08 4.14 13.28
CA VAL A 58 -8.29 3.75 14.01
C VAL A 58 -9.47 3.43 13.08
N ASP A 59 -9.57 4.12 11.94
CA ASP A 59 -10.59 3.88 10.91
C ASP A 59 -10.49 2.50 10.26
N PHE A 60 -9.33 1.85 10.39
CA PHE A 60 -9.04 0.50 9.89
C PHE A 60 -8.86 -0.51 11.04
N ASN A 61 -9.57 -0.29 12.16
CA ASN A 61 -9.54 -1.14 13.35
C ASN A 61 -8.13 -1.29 13.97
N GLY A 62 -7.34 -0.21 13.89
CA GLY A 62 -6.03 -0.08 14.52
C GLY A 62 -6.03 0.89 15.72
N GLU A 63 -4.84 1.32 16.12
CA GLU A 63 -4.63 2.18 17.31
C GLU A 63 -4.02 3.56 16.96
N LEU A 64 -3.69 3.80 15.69
CA LEU A 64 -3.12 5.07 15.23
C LEU A 64 -4.24 6.12 15.11
N LYS A 65 -4.36 6.97 16.13
CA LYS A 65 -5.44 7.98 16.28
C LYS A 65 -5.23 9.22 15.41
N GLU A 66 -3.99 9.67 15.29
CA GLU A 66 -3.64 10.88 14.57
C GLU A 66 -2.60 10.52 13.50
N TYR A 67 -3.07 10.43 12.25
CA TYR A 67 -2.18 10.31 11.10
C TYR A 67 -2.50 11.46 10.14
N ASP A 68 -1.74 12.56 10.27
CA ASP A 68 -1.76 13.60 9.27
C ASP A 68 -0.68 13.30 8.22
N THR A 69 -1.10 13.08 6.98
CA THR A 69 -0.18 12.83 5.87
C THR A 69 0.38 14.12 5.27
N ILE A 70 -0.23 15.28 5.57
CA ILE A 70 0.12 16.57 4.97
C ILE A 70 1.57 16.99 5.32
N PRO A 71 2.08 16.84 6.56
CA PRO A 71 3.47 17.15 6.86
C PRO A 71 4.46 16.30 6.06
N TRP A 72 4.20 14.99 5.96
CA TRP A 72 5.01 14.09 5.15
C TRP A 72 4.95 14.48 3.67
N LEU A 73 3.75 14.70 3.13
CA LEU A 73 3.53 15.04 1.73
C LEU A 73 4.21 16.37 1.37
N ARG A 74 4.05 17.39 2.21
CA ARG A 74 4.71 18.69 2.02
C ARG A 74 6.23 18.54 2.02
N ASN A 75 6.78 17.69 2.88
CA ASN A 75 8.21 17.42 2.88
C ASN A 75 8.65 16.65 1.64
N ALA A 76 7.91 15.61 1.24
CA ALA A 76 8.21 14.80 0.07
C ALA A 76 8.19 15.62 -1.24
N LEU A 77 7.31 16.62 -1.32
CA LEU A 77 7.17 17.51 -2.49
C LEU A 77 8.17 18.68 -2.51
N LYS A 78 9.05 18.83 -1.50
CA LYS A 78 10.13 19.83 -1.56
C LYS A 78 11.06 19.51 -2.73
N SER A 79 11.45 20.53 -3.50
CA SER A 79 12.31 20.39 -4.68
C SER A 79 13.60 19.60 -4.39
N GLU A 80 14.28 19.88 -3.28
CA GLU A 80 15.47 19.15 -2.85
C GLU A 80 15.24 17.62 -2.77
N ASN A 81 14.08 17.19 -2.29
CA ASN A 81 13.75 15.76 -2.20
C ASN A 81 13.36 15.18 -3.57
N LEU A 82 12.72 15.96 -4.43
CA LEU A 82 12.38 15.54 -5.79
C LEU A 82 13.63 15.39 -6.66
N GLU A 83 14.61 16.29 -6.51
CA GLU A 83 15.90 16.21 -7.20
C GLU A 83 16.68 14.97 -6.77
N ARG A 84 16.66 14.62 -5.47
CA ARG A 84 17.25 13.37 -4.96
C ARG A 84 16.59 12.10 -5.49
N LEU A 85 15.33 12.17 -5.93
CA LEU A 85 14.61 11.05 -6.54
C LEU A 85 14.83 10.96 -8.06
N ALA A 86 15.26 12.06 -8.70
CA ALA A 86 15.56 12.13 -10.12
C ALA A 86 17.00 11.69 -10.46
N HIS A 87 17.86 11.56 -9.45
CA HIS A 87 19.21 11.00 -9.53
C HIS A 87 19.24 9.55 -9.01
#